data_AF-A0A1V9YWY4-F1
#
_entry.id   AF-A0A1V9YWY4-F1
#
_cell.length_a   1.000
_cell.length_b   1.000
_cell.length_c   1.000
_cell.angle_alpha   90.00
_cell.angle_beta   90.00
_cell.angle_gamma   90.00
#
_symmetry.space_group_name_H-M   'P 1'
#
loop_
_entity.id
_entity.type
_entity.pdbx_description
1 polymer ?
#
loop_
_entity_poly.entity_id
_entity_poly.type
_entity_poly.pdbx_seq_one_letter_code
_entity_poly.pdbx_strand_id
1 'polypeptide(L)'
;MLGAILASVTNGFHVDALCVLGLAPEGSPVYVAAYKRIMRVPVTAVVWLVTSIFCFFGFVHLRQLKPDRFIKLTRWMYDGQYVFDAAFAIPQVAEYKAKAQAYLFKKTLVYTVLFSSALLGLIFGIQGGIIYLVVVVLFLATPVYWVSAAYFLVLEVKEILGEDPWIYQRRQEASYLGKLFWSIVLVLLIPVTPFLTSYRKYYASFTNKLQVITYSLILGPFAALQVLRFGYSGNGDDIPDLIENIYLCTGAFITLSLWMLSLQYLEVNKTAGYLLPIVKDVMVDIWDFLIFYGVFQCGFTCAYYFIFQQKSASYKTLWASFRATYFVMYGENGAHLLPGPIMHFGFVLRMFHCAVMVVLLLNLLLAMMNKTVDRNWEKLQSRALASYARCVLRLEMMLGQTEADHELLGQVTTAVGSVRNPIFRQTVSKRDLTSPAGGELSALTMTDRVAELSRYSADLERQLLEASMQWQTQLDEQVAALQLLRK
;
A
#
# COMPACT_ATOMS: atom_id res chain seq x y z
N MET A 1 -4.52 -1.91 10.65
CA MET A 1 -3.89 -0.78 11.35
C MET A 1 -4.46 0.58 10.92
N LEU A 2 -4.40 0.95 9.63
CA LEU A 2 -4.98 2.21 9.10
C LEU A 2 -6.42 2.48 9.57
N GLY A 3 -7.32 1.53 9.35
CA GLY A 3 -8.72 1.68 9.79
C GLY A 3 -8.87 1.82 11.30
N ALA A 4 -7.98 1.21 12.10
CA ALA A 4 -8.04 1.26 13.56
C ALA A 4 -7.57 2.61 14.12
N ILE A 5 -6.56 3.22 13.48
CA ILE A 5 -6.11 4.58 13.81
C ILE A 5 -7.18 5.60 13.38
N LEU A 6 -7.73 5.46 12.16
CA LEU A 6 -8.79 6.34 11.69
C LEU A 6 -10.04 6.25 12.59
N ALA A 7 -10.45 5.03 12.96
CA ALA A 7 -11.53 4.82 13.91
C ALA A 7 -11.20 5.41 15.28
N SER A 8 -9.99 5.24 15.79
CA SER A 8 -9.60 5.77 17.11
C SER A 8 -9.55 7.31 17.14
N VAL A 9 -9.00 7.96 16.11
CA VAL A 9 -8.91 9.42 16.02
C VAL A 9 -10.30 10.02 15.84
N THR A 10 -11.13 9.45 14.98
CA THR A 10 -12.49 9.96 14.74
C THR A 10 -13.46 9.64 15.87
N ASN A 11 -13.29 8.51 16.55
CA ASN A 11 -14.08 8.16 17.73
C ASN A 11 -13.68 8.96 18.97
N GLY A 12 -12.49 9.59 19.01
CA GLY A 12 -12.13 10.53 20.08
C GLY A 12 -13.21 11.59 20.31
N PHE A 13 -13.82 12.11 19.24
CA PHE A 13 -14.93 13.05 19.32
C PHE A 13 -16.24 12.44 19.84
N HIS A 14 -16.45 11.15 19.62
CA HIS A 14 -17.61 10.42 20.16
C HIS A 14 -17.40 10.07 21.65
N VAL A 15 -16.16 9.87 22.09
CA VAL A 15 -15.82 9.71 23.51
C VAL A 15 -16.11 10.98 24.28
N ASP A 16 -15.67 12.13 23.79
CA ASP A 16 -15.94 13.40 24.47
C ASP A 16 -17.46 13.63 24.59
N ALA A 17 -18.22 13.31 23.54
CA ALA A 17 -19.68 13.35 23.58
C ALA A 17 -20.27 12.34 24.58
N LEU A 18 -19.68 11.16 24.75
CA LEU A 18 -20.15 10.14 25.71
C LEU A 18 -19.87 10.59 27.15
N CYS A 19 -18.70 11.17 27.42
CA CYS A 19 -18.36 11.76 28.71
C CYS A 19 -19.31 12.90 29.06
N VAL A 20 -19.60 13.78 28.08
CA VAL A 20 -20.57 14.88 28.24
C VAL A 20 -21.98 14.35 28.55
N LEU A 21 -22.42 13.25 27.93
CA LEU A 21 -23.69 12.61 28.26
C LEU A 21 -23.75 12.07 29.70
N GLY A 22 -22.62 11.61 30.24
CA GLY A 22 -22.53 11.11 31.61
C GLY A 22 -22.45 12.21 32.68
N LEU A 23 -21.99 13.40 32.31
CA LEU A 23 -21.74 14.52 33.23
C LEU A 23 -22.79 15.63 33.16
N ALA A 24 -23.38 15.88 31.99
CA ALA A 24 -24.34 16.97 31.79
C ALA A 24 -25.76 16.55 32.23
N PRO A 25 -26.52 17.44 32.88
CA PRO A 25 -27.90 17.16 33.23
C PRO A 25 -28.75 16.90 31.98
N GLU A 26 -29.62 15.89 32.06
CA GLU A 26 -30.53 15.50 30.99
C GLU A 26 -31.36 16.71 30.52
N GLY A 27 -31.45 16.90 29.21
CA GLY A 27 -32.20 18.00 28.60
C GLY A 27 -31.46 19.34 28.48
N SER A 28 -30.23 19.46 29.02
CA SER A 28 -29.40 20.65 28.76
C SER A 28 -29.04 20.77 27.26
N PRO A 29 -28.80 21.98 26.73
CA PRO A 29 -28.43 22.16 25.32
C PRO A 29 -27.15 21.39 24.95
N VAL A 30 -26.23 21.26 25.91
CA VAL A 30 -24.98 20.50 25.78
C VAL A 30 -25.27 18.99 25.69
N TYR A 31 -26.17 18.47 26.55
CA TYR A 31 -26.63 17.08 26.49
C TYR A 31 -27.29 16.76 25.14
N VAL A 32 -28.20 17.63 24.65
CA VAL A 32 -28.89 17.43 23.37
C VAL A 32 -27.91 17.43 22.19
N ALA A 33 -26.90 18.33 22.22
CA ALA A 33 -25.86 18.36 21.21
C ALA A 33 -24.98 17.10 21.21
N ALA A 34 -24.57 16.63 22.39
CA ALA A 34 -23.80 15.40 22.57
C ALA A 34 -24.59 14.16 22.12
N TYR A 35 -25.85 14.04 22.53
CA TYR A 35 -26.77 12.99 22.12
C TYR A 35 -26.96 12.96 20.59
N LYS A 36 -27.20 14.11 19.97
CA LYS A 36 -27.32 14.22 18.50
C LYS A 36 -26.03 13.81 17.78
N ARG A 37 -24.86 14.09 18.37
CA ARG A 37 -23.56 13.72 17.80
C ARG A 37 -23.32 12.20 17.87
N ILE A 38 -23.76 11.54 18.94
CA ILE A 38 -23.65 10.08 19.13
C ILE A 38 -24.67 9.31 18.31
N MET A 39 -25.88 9.82 18.16
CA MET A 39 -26.93 9.17 17.37
C MET A 39 -26.65 9.16 15.87
N ARG A 40 -25.63 9.91 15.40
CA ARG A 40 -25.12 9.76 14.03
C ARG A 40 -24.29 8.50 13.94
N VAL A 41 -24.69 7.58 13.07
CA VAL A 41 -23.93 6.36 12.80
C VAL A 41 -22.49 6.74 12.41
N PRO A 42 -21.48 6.31 13.20
CA PRO A 42 -20.10 6.60 12.86
C PRO A 42 -19.72 5.70 11.68
N VAL A 43 -19.72 6.27 10.47
CA VAL A 43 -19.32 5.56 9.25
C VAL A 43 -17.95 4.93 9.41
N THR A 44 -17.04 5.61 10.12
CA THR A 44 -15.70 5.11 10.44
C THR A 44 -15.72 3.85 11.32
N ALA A 45 -16.63 3.77 12.28
CA ALA A 45 -16.82 2.58 13.12
C ALA A 45 -17.34 1.38 12.30
N VAL A 46 -18.30 1.62 11.40
CA VAL A 46 -18.83 0.58 10.51
C VAL A 46 -17.74 0.07 9.55
N VAL A 47 -17.02 0.98 8.89
CA VAL A 47 -15.91 0.64 7.99
C VAL A 47 -14.82 -0.13 8.73
N TRP A 48 -14.48 0.27 9.96
CA TRP A 48 -13.50 -0.43 10.77
C TRP A 48 -13.93 -1.84 11.14
N LEU A 49 -15.19 -2.03 11.53
CA LEU A 49 -15.73 -3.34 11.89
C LEU A 49 -15.68 -4.29 10.67
N VAL A 50 -16.17 -3.82 9.52
CA VAL A 50 -16.13 -4.58 8.26
C VAL A 50 -14.70 -4.92 7.89
N THR A 51 -13.77 -3.98 8.02
CA THR A 51 -12.34 -4.19 7.74
C THR A 51 -11.72 -5.22 8.69
N SER A 52 -12.07 -5.18 9.97
CA SER A 52 -11.57 -6.16 10.96
C SER A 52 -12.06 -7.57 10.67
N ILE A 53 -13.34 -7.72 10.29
CA ILE A 53 -13.92 -9.00 9.84
C ILE A 53 -13.25 -9.48 8.57
N PHE A 54 -13.01 -8.58 7.60
CA PHE A 54 -12.28 -8.89 6.37
C PHE A 54 -10.87 -9.40 6.67
N CYS A 55 -10.12 -8.72 7.55
CA CYS A 55 -8.79 -9.14 7.96
C CYS A 55 -8.81 -10.51 8.66
N PHE A 56 -9.79 -10.77 9.52
CA PHE A 56 -9.93 -12.06 10.20
C PHE A 56 -10.16 -13.20 9.20
N PHE A 57 -11.15 -13.08 8.31
CA PHE A 57 -11.40 -14.11 7.29
C PHE A 57 -10.26 -14.20 6.28
N GLY A 58 -9.66 -13.07 5.91
CA GLY A 58 -8.46 -13.04 5.08
C GLY A 58 -7.34 -13.87 5.70
N PHE A 59 -7.05 -13.66 6.98
CA PHE A 59 -6.04 -14.45 7.71
C PHE A 59 -6.37 -15.96 7.74
N VAL A 60 -7.62 -16.32 8.02
CA VAL A 60 -8.06 -17.73 8.03
C VAL A 60 -7.90 -18.39 6.66
N HIS A 61 -8.27 -17.71 5.57
CA HIS A 61 -8.15 -18.23 4.21
C HIS A 61 -6.71 -18.21 3.69
N LEU A 62 -5.90 -17.22 4.07
CA LEU A 62 -4.47 -17.16 3.73
C LEU A 62 -3.70 -18.37 4.29
N ARG A 63 -4.12 -18.93 5.44
CA ARG A 63 -3.55 -20.19 5.95
C ARG A 63 -3.75 -21.39 5.02
N GLN A 64 -4.68 -21.31 4.05
CA GLN A 64 -4.89 -22.32 3.02
C GLN A 64 -3.88 -22.20 1.88
N LEU A 65 -3.13 -21.09 1.79
CA LEU A 65 -2.02 -20.91 0.85
C LEU A 65 -0.72 -21.61 1.31
N LYS A 66 -0.70 -22.25 2.49
CA LYS A 66 0.43 -23.12 2.88
C LYS A 66 0.65 -24.20 1.81
N PRO A 67 1.90 -24.56 1.47
CA PRO A 67 2.21 -25.41 0.32
C PRO A 67 1.33 -26.66 0.22
N ASP A 68 1.22 -27.41 1.32
CA ASP A 68 0.46 -28.67 1.35
C ASP A 68 -1.04 -28.46 1.11
N ARG A 69 -1.63 -27.44 1.75
CA ARG A 69 -3.06 -27.12 1.62
C ARG A 69 -3.37 -26.50 0.27
N PHE A 70 -2.46 -25.69 -0.24
CA PHE A 70 -2.60 -25.03 -1.52
C PHE A 70 -2.53 -26.03 -2.68
N ILE A 71 -1.63 -27.01 -2.59
CA ILE A 71 -1.54 -28.10 -3.57
C ILE A 71 -2.80 -28.97 -3.52
N LYS A 72 -3.29 -29.33 -2.33
CA LYS A 72 -4.57 -30.05 -2.18
C LYS A 72 -5.75 -29.29 -2.79
N LEU A 73 -5.82 -27.98 -2.56
CA LEU A 73 -6.87 -27.12 -3.13
C LEU A 73 -6.74 -26.99 -4.65
N THR A 74 -5.51 -26.88 -5.16
CA THR A 74 -5.24 -26.80 -6.61
C THR A 74 -5.62 -28.10 -7.30
N ARG A 75 -5.31 -29.25 -6.68
CA ARG A 75 -5.71 -30.57 -7.17
C ARG A 75 -7.23 -30.73 -7.15
N TRP A 76 -7.88 -30.35 -6.05
CA TRP A 76 -9.34 -30.35 -5.96
C TRP A 76 -10.03 -29.56 -7.07
N MET A 77 -9.44 -28.43 -7.51
CA MET A 77 -9.94 -27.64 -8.65
C MET A 77 -9.72 -28.31 -10.01
N TYR A 78 -8.81 -29.27 -10.10
CA TYR A 78 -8.48 -30.00 -11.33
C TYR A 78 -9.26 -31.31 -11.44
N ASP A 79 -9.19 -32.20 -10.44
CA ASP A 79 -9.74 -33.56 -10.48
C ASP A 79 -10.81 -33.84 -9.40
N GLY A 80 -11.14 -32.85 -8.56
CA GLY A 80 -12.09 -33.01 -7.46
C GLY A 80 -11.53 -33.74 -6.23
N GLN A 81 -10.26 -34.16 -6.23
CA GLN A 81 -9.64 -34.87 -5.12
C GLN A 81 -8.86 -33.94 -4.19
N TYR A 82 -9.12 -34.03 -2.88
CA TYR A 82 -8.42 -33.25 -1.86
C TYR A 82 -7.27 -34.04 -1.21
N VAL A 83 -6.36 -34.58 -2.05
CA VAL A 83 -5.22 -35.41 -1.61
C VAL A 83 -3.90 -34.75 -2.01
N PHE A 84 -2.91 -34.80 -1.11
CA PHE A 84 -1.56 -34.35 -1.45
C PHE A 84 -0.79 -35.52 -2.04
N ASP A 85 -0.34 -35.36 -3.27
CA ASP A 85 0.51 -36.32 -3.94
C ASP A 85 1.65 -35.55 -4.63
N ALA A 86 2.87 -35.79 -4.18
CA ALA A 86 4.05 -35.13 -4.71
C ALA A 86 4.48 -35.68 -6.07
N ALA A 87 4.05 -36.90 -6.42
CA ALA A 87 4.38 -37.53 -7.70
C ALA A 87 3.44 -37.11 -8.84
N PHE A 88 2.26 -36.59 -8.50
CA PHE A 88 1.23 -36.22 -9.48
C PHE A 88 1.50 -34.84 -10.10
N ALA A 89 1.84 -34.82 -11.39
CA ALA A 89 2.00 -33.58 -12.16
C ALA A 89 0.65 -33.09 -12.71
N ILE A 90 0.14 -31.98 -12.18
CA ILE A 90 -1.08 -31.34 -12.68
C ILE A 90 -0.79 -30.64 -14.02
N PRO A 91 -1.51 -30.94 -15.11
CA PRO A 91 -1.38 -30.18 -16.36
C PRO A 91 -1.78 -28.72 -16.14
N GLN A 92 -1.02 -27.77 -16.72
CA GLN A 92 -1.31 -26.33 -16.62
C GLN A 92 -1.48 -25.81 -15.17
N VAL A 93 -0.62 -26.26 -14.25
CA VAL A 93 -0.64 -25.90 -12.81
C VAL A 93 -0.90 -24.40 -12.55
N ALA A 94 -0.34 -23.52 -13.38
CA ALA A 94 -0.45 -22.07 -13.21
C ALA A 94 -1.91 -21.58 -13.26
N GLU A 95 -2.73 -22.12 -14.16
CA GLU A 95 -4.13 -21.72 -14.32
C GLU A 95 -4.97 -22.16 -13.11
N TYR A 96 -4.80 -23.41 -12.68
CA TYR A 96 -5.52 -23.95 -11.52
C TYR A 96 -5.09 -23.28 -10.21
N LYS A 97 -3.81 -22.89 -10.07
CA LYS A 97 -3.34 -22.07 -8.94
C LYS A 97 -4.02 -20.71 -8.92
N ALA A 98 -4.17 -20.05 -10.08
CA ALA A 98 -4.89 -18.78 -10.18
C ALA A 98 -6.39 -18.94 -9.84
N LYS A 99 -7.04 -20.01 -10.33
CA LYS A 99 -8.43 -20.34 -9.97
C LYS A 99 -8.58 -20.59 -8.47
N ALA A 100 -7.67 -21.34 -7.85
CA ALA A 100 -7.66 -21.58 -6.41
C ALA A 100 -7.50 -20.28 -5.60
N GLN A 101 -6.59 -19.39 -6.01
CA GLN A 101 -6.42 -18.06 -5.38
C GLN A 101 -7.67 -17.19 -5.52
N ALA A 102 -8.26 -17.14 -6.72
CA ALA A 102 -9.49 -16.39 -6.98
C ALA A 102 -10.68 -16.94 -6.17
N TYR A 103 -10.77 -18.27 -6.02
CA TYR A 103 -11.77 -18.90 -5.17
C TYR A 103 -11.62 -18.52 -3.70
N LEU A 104 -10.40 -18.58 -3.14
CA LEU A 104 -10.13 -18.15 -1.76
C LEU A 104 -10.47 -16.68 -1.53
N PHE A 105 -10.17 -15.83 -2.50
CA PHE A 105 -10.50 -14.41 -2.44
C PHE A 105 -12.02 -14.17 -2.45
N LYS A 106 -12.75 -14.77 -3.41
CA LYS A 106 -14.22 -14.69 -3.47
C LYS A 106 -14.86 -15.21 -2.19
N LYS A 107 -14.38 -16.34 -1.68
CA LYS A 107 -14.83 -16.92 -0.41
C LYS A 107 -14.64 -15.91 0.73
N THR A 108 -13.45 -15.31 0.85
CA THR A 108 -13.19 -14.28 1.88
C THR A 108 -14.18 -13.12 1.81
N LEU A 109 -14.49 -12.62 0.61
CA LEU A 109 -15.47 -11.54 0.43
C LEU A 109 -16.88 -11.95 0.86
N VAL A 110 -17.34 -13.13 0.44
CA VAL A 110 -18.67 -13.64 0.81
C VAL A 110 -18.81 -13.79 2.32
N TYR A 111 -17.84 -14.42 2.99
CA TYR A 111 -17.83 -14.54 4.46
C TYR A 111 -17.79 -13.17 5.14
N THR A 112 -17.01 -12.22 4.60
CA THR A 112 -16.94 -10.85 5.15
C THR A 112 -18.30 -10.15 5.07
N VAL A 113 -18.99 -10.20 3.93
CA VAL A 113 -20.30 -9.55 3.76
C VAL A 113 -21.34 -10.21 4.65
N LEU A 114 -21.40 -11.54 4.69
CA LEU A 114 -22.37 -12.27 5.50
C LEU A 114 -22.22 -11.96 6.99
N PHE A 115 -21.00 -12.07 7.53
CA PHE A 115 -20.75 -11.86 8.96
C PHE A 115 -20.80 -10.39 9.35
N SER A 116 -20.33 -9.47 8.51
CA SER A 116 -20.44 -8.05 8.82
C SER A 116 -21.88 -7.56 8.79
N SER A 117 -22.70 -8.02 7.84
CA SER A 117 -24.13 -7.70 7.78
C SER A 117 -24.90 -8.28 8.96
N ALA A 118 -24.63 -9.54 9.33
CA ALA A 118 -25.25 -10.17 10.50
C ALA A 118 -24.90 -9.44 11.80
N LEU A 119 -23.62 -9.10 12.00
CA LEU A 119 -23.17 -8.39 13.20
C LEU A 119 -23.70 -6.96 13.27
N LEU A 120 -23.69 -6.22 12.16
CA LEU A 120 -24.28 -4.88 12.11
C LEU A 120 -25.79 -4.93 12.33
N GLY A 121 -26.49 -5.90 11.74
CA GLY A 121 -27.92 -6.11 11.96
C GLY A 121 -28.25 -6.39 13.43
N LEU A 122 -27.44 -7.20 14.11
CA LEU A 122 -27.57 -7.46 15.53
C LEU A 122 -27.33 -6.19 16.36
N ILE A 123 -26.26 -5.45 16.06
CA ILE A 123 -25.92 -4.22 16.78
C ILE A 123 -27.02 -3.18 16.61
N PHE A 124 -27.50 -2.94 15.39
CA PHE A 124 -28.57 -1.96 15.13
C PHE A 124 -29.95 -2.42 15.62
N GLY A 125 -30.16 -3.73 15.81
CA GLY A 125 -31.40 -4.27 16.36
C GLY A 125 -31.56 -4.08 17.87
N ILE A 126 -30.47 -3.77 18.59
CA ILE A 126 -30.51 -3.52 20.04
C ILE A 126 -30.82 -2.03 20.30
N GLN A 127 -31.71 -1.76 21.27
CA GLN A 127 -31.99 -0.39 21.72
C GLN A 127 -30.69 0.26 22.27
N GLY A 128 -30.30 1.40 21.71
CA GLY A 128 -29.01 2.03 22.02
C GLY A 128 -27.81 1.40 21.30
N GLY A 129 -28.02 0.55 20.30
CA GLY A 129 -26.99 -0.16 19.54
C GLY A 129 -25.84 0.69 19.00
N ILE A 130 -26.11 1.96 18.65
CA ILE A 130 -25.09 2.91 18.18
C ILE A 130 -24.08 3.23 19.30
N ILE A 131 -24.55 3.39 20.54
CA ILE A 131 -23.69 3.62 21.71
C ILE A 131 -22.81 2.38 21.94
N TYR A 132 -23.41 1.19 21.91
CA TYR A 132 -22.66 -0.07 22.01
C TYR A 132 -21.60 -0.20 20.91
N LEU A 133 -21.93 0.14 19.66
CA LEU A 133 -20.97 0.14 18.55
C LEU A 133 -19.77 1.05 18.84
N VAL A 134 -20.02 2.30 19.25
CA VAL A 134 -18.96 3.27 19.56
C VAL A 134 -18.06 2.75 20.68
N VAL A 135 -18.65 2.25 21.76
CA VAL A 135 -17.93 1.71 22.92
C VAL A 135 -17.07 0.50 22.51
N VAL A 136 -17.65 -0.46 21.79
CA VAL A 136 -16.93 -1.66 21.32
C VAL A 136 -15.75 -1.28 20.41
N VAL A 137 -15.97 -0.37 19.45
CA VAL A 137 -14.89 0.08 18.56
C VAL A 137 -13.81 0.81 19.35
N LEU A 138 -14.15 1.60 20.36
CA LEU A 138 -13.16 2.30 21.17
C LEU A 138 -12.23 1.33 21.93
N PHE A 139 -12.84 0.37 22.63
CA PHE A 139 -12.12 -0.61 23.45
C PHE A 139 -11.32 -1.60 22.61
N LEU A 140 -11.77 -1.93 21.40
CA LEU A 140 -11.09 -2.88 20.53
C LEU A 140 -10.10 -2.22 19.56
N ALA A 141 -10.42 -1.07 18.96
CA ALA A 141 -9.56 -0.45 17.96
C ALA A 141 -8.21 -0.03 18.53
N THR A 142 -8.20 0.55 19.73
CA THR A 142 -7.00 1.02 20.44
C THR A 142 -5.95 -0.08 20.63
N PRO A 143 -6.26 -1.17 21.35
CA PRO A 143 -5.30 -2.27 21.52
C PRO A 143 -4.96 -2.93 20.18
N VAL A 144 -5.89 -3.00 19.23
CA VAL A 144 -5.62 -3.61 17.91
C VAL A 144 -4.50 -2.89 17.17
N TYR A 145 -4.47 -1.55 17.11
CA TYR A 145 -3.36 -0.87 16.44
C TYR A 145 -2.08 -0.81 17.29
N TRP A 146 -2.16 -0.81 18.63
CA TRP A 146 -0.96 -0.95 19.47
C TRP A 146 -0.29 -2.30 19.25
N VAL A 147 -1.07 -3.39 19.31
CA VAL A 147 -0.55 -4.75 19.05
C VAL A 147 -0.06 -4.86 17.61
N SER A 148 -0.77 -4.29 16.63
CA SER A 148 -0.32 -4.28 15.24
C SER A 148 1.00 -3.52 15.08
N ALA A 149 1.14 -2.34 15.67
CA ALA A 149 2.36 -1.54 15.58
C ALA A 149 3.53 -2.23 16.30
N ALA A 150 3.29 -2.86 17.45
CA ALA A 150 4.28 -3.68 18.13
C ALA A 150 4.72 -4.87 17.28
N TYR A 151 3.77 -5.58 16.67
CA TYR A 151 4.06 -6.69 15.76
C TYR A 151 4.93 -6.25 14.58
N PHE A 152 4.56 -5.16 13.90
CA PHE A 152 5.36 -4.65 12.78
C PHE A 152 6.71 -4.11 13.23
N LEU A 153 6.80 -3.41 14.35
CA LEU A 153 8.08 -2.94 14.88
C LEU A 153 9.01 -4.12 15.21
N VAL A 154 8.47 -5.20 15.78
CA VAL A 154 9.24 -6.43 16.02
C VAL A 154 9.74 -7.04 14.71
N LEU A 155 8.93 -7.03 13.64
CA LEU A 155 9.38 -7.48 12.31
C LEU A 155 10.50 -6.60 11.76
N GLU A 156 10.40 -5.27 11.87
CA GLU A 156 11.47 -4.36 11.45
C GLU A 156 12.75 -4.58 12.27
N VAL A 157 12.64 -4.78 13.58
CA VAL A 157 13.80 -5.10 14.44
C VAL A 157 14.42 -6.44 14.04
N LYS A 158 13.62 -7.44 13.68
CA LYS A 158 14.14 -8.71 13.17
C LYS A 158 14.87 -8.56 11.85
N GLU A 159 14.37 -7.71 10.94
CA GLU A 159 15.06 -7.39 9.69
C GLU A 159 16.40 -6.70 9.94
N ILE A 160 16.44 -5.71 10.85
CA ILE A 160 17.68 -5.03 11.25
C ILE A 160 18.68 -6.04 11.83
N LEU A 161 18.20 -6.97 12.66
CA LEU A 161 19.03 -8.04 13.24
C LEU A 161 19.48 -9.07 12.19
N GLY A 162 18.72 -9.26 11.12
CA GLY A 162 19.14 -10.10 9.99
C GLY A 162 20.37 -9.57 9.27
N GLU A 163 20.65 -8.26 9.34
CA GLU A 163 21.87 -7.67 8.80
C GLU A 163 23.10 -7.87 9.71
N ASP A 164 22.92 -8.10 11.01
CA ASP A 164 24.01 -8.32 11.99
C ASP A 164 23.69 -9.49 12.95
N PRO A 165 24.07 -10.73 12.58
CA PRO A 165 23.76 -11.94 13.34
C PRO A 165 24.38 -11.97 14.75
N TRP A 166 25.41 -11.16 15.01
CA TRP A 166 26.19 -11.21 16.24
C TRP A 166 25.38 -10.83 17.49
N ILE A 167 24.53 -9.81 17.40
CA ILE A 167 23.66 -9.40 18.51
C ILE A 167 22.61 -10.47 18.79
N TYR A 168 22.11 -11.10 17.73
CA TYR A 168 21.13 -12.17 17.84
C TYR A 168 21.71 -13.40 18.55
N GLN A 169 22.91 -13.81 18.15
CA GLN A 169 23.62 -14.93 18.74
C GLN A 169 23.92 -14.67 20.23
N ARG A 170 24.41 -13.49 20.59
CA ARG A 170 24.62 -13.09 22.01
C ARG A 170 23.33 -13.10 22.83
N ARG A 171 22.20 -12.73 22.24
CA ARG A 171 20.89 -12.78 22.92
C ARG A 171 20.43 -14.23 23.14
N GLN A 172 20.67 -15.12 22.19
CA GLN A 172 20.31 -16.53 22.35
C GLN A 172 21.15 -17.23 23.42
N GLU A 173 22.45 -16.93 23.47
CA GLU A 173 23.41 -17.49 24.44
C GLU A 173 23.25 -16.93 25.86
N ALA A 174 22.50 -15.84 26.04
CA ALA A 174 22.32 -15.19 27.33
C ALA A 174 21.32 -15.90 28.26
N SER A 175 21.52 -15.75 29.58
CA SER A 175 20.57 -16.16 30.62
C SER A 175 19.23 -15.40 30.50
N TYR A 176 18.18 -15.79 31.25
CA TYR A 176 16.87 -15.14 31.17
C TYR A 176 16.94 -13.62 31.45
N LEU A 177 17.72 -13.20 32.45
CA LEU A 177 17.99 -11.79 32.73
C LEU A 177 18.80 -11.11 31.62
N GLY A 178 19.75 -11.82 31.02
CA GLY A 178 20.49 -11.32 29.86
C GLY A 178 19.60 -11.15 28.62
N LYS A 179 18.62 -12.03 28.39
CA LYS A 179 17.61 -11.88 27.33
C LYS A 179 16.75 -10.63 27.56
N LEU A 180 16.36 -10.35 28.80
CA LEU A 180 15.62 -9.13 29.15
C LEU A 180 16.49 -7.89 28.91
N PHE A 181 17.72 -7.89 29.41
CA PHE A 181 18.70 -6.81 29.21
C PHE A 181 18.93 -6.53 27.72
N TRP A 182 19.26 -7.54 26.91
CA TRP A 182 19.45 -7.38 25.47
C TRP A 182 18.18 -6.94 24.74
N SER A 183 16.99 -7.31 25.24
CA SER A 183 15.73 -6.82 24.67
C SER A 183 15.48 -5.34 24.99
N ILE A 184 15.83 -4.88 26.20
CA ILE A 184 15.80 -3.45 26.59
C ILE A 184 16.83 -2.66 25.79
N VAL A 185 18.05 -3.19 25.66
CA VAL A 185 19.11 -2.60 24.83
C VAL A 185 18.62 -2.48 23.39
N LEU A 186 17.98 -3.49 22.80
CA LEU A 186 17.43 -3.42 21.44
C LEU A 186 16.39 -2.32 21.27
N VAL A 187 15.48 -2.14 22.24
CA VAL A 187 14.47 -1.06 22.21
C VAL A 187 15.14 0.31 22.32
N LEU A 188 16.14 0.47 23.18
CA LEU A 188 16.92 1.70 23.34
C LEU A 188 17.91 1.94 22.20
N LEU A 189 18.28 0.89 21.46
CA LEU A 189 19.20 0.97 20.32
C LEU A 189 18.50 1.60 19.12
N ILE A 190 17.19 1.43 18.92
CA ILE A 190 16.44 1.98 17.76
C ILE A 190 16.80 3.45 17.47
N PRO A 191 16.76 4.40 18.43
CA PRO A 191 17.17 5.78 18.18
C PRO A 191 18.68 5.97 17.92
N VAL A 192 19.54 5.06 18.38
CA VAL A 192 21.01 5.10 18.24
C VAL A 192 21.50 4.35 16.99
N THR A 193 20.72 3.39 16.47
CA THR A 193 21.06 2.57 15.30
C THR A 193 21.39 3.37 14.03
N PRO A 194 20.82 4.56 13.75
CA PRO A 194 21.20 5.34 12.56
C PRO A 194 22.66 5.81 12.57
N PHE A 195 23.30 5.88 13.74
CA PHE A 195 24.67 6.35 13.91
C PHE A 195 25.72 5.23 13.87
N LEU A 196 25.28 3.97 13.88
CA LEU A 196 26.17 2.80 13.81
C LEU A 196 26.45 2.45 12.35
N THR A 197 27.74 2.22 12.04
CA THR A 197 28.21 1.93 10.69
C THR A 197 27.62 0.64 10.11
N SER A 198 27.41 -0.39 10.95
CA SER A 198 26.80 -1.67 10.54
C SER A 198 25.40 -1.51 9.97
N TYR A 199 24.59 -0.57 10.50
CA TYR A 199 23.19 -0.38 10.09
C TYR A 199 23.01 0.73 9.04
N ARG A 200 24.11 1.33 8.55
CA ARG A 200 24.04 2.41 7.56
C ARG A 200 23.38 1.96 6.25
N LYS A 201 23.53 0.66 5.90
CA LYS A 201 22.91 0.07 4.71
C LYS A 201 21.40 -0.04 4.86
N TYR A 202 20.90 -0.56 5.98
CA TYR A 202 19.47 -0.56 6.30
C TYR A 202 18.87 0.85 6.23
N TYR A 203 19.50 1.82 6.90
CA TYR A 203 19.03 3.21 6.93
C TYR A 203 19.26 3.99 5.62
N ALA A 204 19.89 3.41 4.60
CA ALA A 204 19.97 4.04 3.28
C ALA A 204 18.58 4.13 2.62
N SER A 205 17.66 3.22 2.96
CA SER A 205 16.29 3.20 2.43
C SER A 205 15.40 4.23 3.15
N PHE A 206 14.79 5.15 2.40
CA PHE A 206 13.76 6.07 2.91
C PHE A 206 12.59 5.32 3.54
N THR A 207 12.20 4.22 2.90
CA THR A 207 11.09 3.37 3.32
C THR A 207 11.33 2.76 4.70
N ASN A 208 12.53 2.22 4.94
CA ASN A 208 12.89 1.59 6.23
C ASN A 208 12.95 2.64 7.35
N LYS A 209 13.48 3.84 7.06
CA LYS A 209 13.41 4.99 7.97
C LYS A 209 11.97 5.34 8.33
N LEU A 210 11.11 5.45 7.31
CA LEU A 210 9.70 5.80 7.50
C LEU A 210 8.97 4.73 8.33
N GLN A 211 9.25 3.43 8.14
CA GLN A 211 8.68 2.33 8.94
C GLN A 211 9.05 2.44 10.41
N VAL A 212 10.34 2.53 10.71
CA VAL A 212 10.84 2.63 12.10
C VAL A 212 10.28 3.86 12.78
N ILE A 213 10.28 5.02 12.11
CA ILE A 213 9.72 6.27 12.65
C ILE A 213 8.22 6.11 12.90
N THR A 214 7.45 5.61 11.94
CA THR A 214 6.00 5.51 12.05
C THR A 214 5.58 4.57 13.18
N TYR A 215 6.14 3.36 13.26
CA TYR A 215 5.78 2.41 14.31
C TYR A 215 6.24 2.86 15.70
N SER A 216 7.42 3.51 15.78
CA SER A 216 7.90 4.10 17.05
C SER A 216 7.02 5.27 17.50
N LEU A 217 6.55 6.12 16.58
CA LEU A 217 5.62 7.20 16.89
C LEU A 217 4.26 6.68 17.39
N ILE A 218 3.75 5.58 16.80
CA ILE A 218 2.49 4.95 17.23
C ILE A 218 2.61 4.44 18.68
N LEU A 219 3.68 3.71 19.01
CA LEU A 219 3.84 3.08 20.32
C LEU A 219 4.31 4.04 21.42
N GLY A 220 5.06 5.08 21.06
CA GLY A 220 5.58 6.05 22.02
C GLY A 220 4.65 7.26 22.18
N PRO A 221 4.94 8.38 21.49
CA PRO A 221 4.26 9.65 21.71
C PRO A 221 2.76 9.59 21.43
N PHE A 222 2.31 8.90 20.39
CA PHE A 222 0.88 8.84 20.06
C PHE A 222 0.07 8.05 21.10
N ALA A 223 0.55 6.89 21.53
CA ALA A 223 -0.07 6.12 22.60
C ALA A 223 -0.09 6.90 23.93
N ALA A 224 1.02 7.57 24.28
CA ALA A 224 1.09 8.40 25.49
C ALA A 224 0.10 9.57 25.46
N LEU A 225 0.03 10.30 24.34
CA LEU A 225 -0.93 11.40 24.16
C LEU A 225 -2.38 10.92 24.22
N GLN A 226 -2.67 9.74 23.70
CA GLN A 226 -4.00 9.15 23.79
C GLN A 226 -4.39 8.80 25.23
N VAL A 227 -3.49 8.16 25.99
CA VAL A 227 -3.75 7.84 27.41
C VAL A 227 -3.93 9.12 28.23
N LEU A 228 -3.10 10.14 28.00
CA LEU A 228 -3.26 11.45 28.64
C LEU A 228 -4.62 12.07 28.34
N ARG A 229 -5.05 12.06 27.07
CA ARG A 229 -6.36 12.57 26.64
C ARG A 229 -7.52 11.85 27.33
N PHE A 230 -7.44 10.52 27.44
CA PHE A 230 -8.42 9.73 28.20
C PHE A 230 -8.43 10.10 29.68
N GLY A 231 -7.27 10.36 30.28
CA GLY A 231 -7.16 10.81 31.67
C GLY A 231 -7.85 12.14 31.92
N TYR A 232 -7.59 13.16 31.09
CA TYR A 232 -8.26 14.47 31.21
C TYR A 232 -9.76 14.36 31.01
N SER A 233 -10.20 13.67 29.95
CA SER A 233 -11.63 13.49 29.66
C SER A 233 -12.37 12.74 30.79
N GLY A 234 -11.71 11.76 31.43
CA GLY A 234 -12.29 11.02 32.55
C GLY A 234 -12.43 11.83 33.85
N ASN A 235 -11.56 12.83 34.06
CA ASN A 235 -11.61 13.71 35.22
C ASN A 235 -12.59 14.89 35.05
N GLY A 236 -13.14 15.08 33.84
CA GLY A 236 -13.98 16.23 33.51
C GLY A 236 -13.19 17.53 33.30
N ASP A 237 -11.87 17.44 33.18
CA ASP A 237 -10.99 18.58 32.91
C ASP A 237 -10.94 18.86 31.40
N ASP A 238 -10.88 20.14 31.04
CA ASP A 238 -10.65 20.56 29.66
C ASP A 238 -9.27 20.11 29.18
N ILE A 239 -9.22 19.49 28.00
CA ILE A 239 -7.95 19.04 27.40
C ILE A 239 -7.16 20.29 26.96
N PRO A 240 -5.89 20.44 27.37
CA PRO A 240 -5.08 21.55 26.90
C PRO A 240 -4.94 21.57 25.37
N ASP A 241 -5.19 22.74 24.74
CA ASP A 241 -5.11 22.93 23.29
C ASP A 241 -3.80 22.39 22.68
N LEU A 242 -2.68 22.53 23.40
CA LEU A 242 -1.39 22.02 22.96
C LEU A 242 -1.40 20.50 22.77
N ILE A 243 -1.98 19.76 23.71
CA ILE A 243 -2.06 18.30 23.68
C ILE A 243 -2.97 17.85 22.52
N GLU A 244 -4.12 18.50 22.36
CA GLU A 244 -5.06 18.20 21.28
C GLU A 244 -4.43 18.45 19.90
N ASN A 245 -3.78 19.60 19.72
CA ASN A 245 -3.11 19.94 18.47
C ASN A 245 -1.98 18.97 18.13
N ILE A 246 -1.15 18.60 19.10
CA ILE A 246 -0.06 17.62 18.87
C ILE A 246 -0.65 16.25 18.55
N TYR A 247 -1.70 15.81 19.25
CA TYR A 247 -2.37 14.54 19.01
C TYR A 247 -2.93 14.46 17.58
N LEU A 248 -3.64 15.50 17.13
CA LEU A 248 -4.21 15.57 15.79
C LEU A 248 -3.13 15.62 14.70
N CYS A 249 -2.09 16.44 14.87
CA CYS A 249 -0.98 16.53 13.92
C CYS A 249 -0.22 15.19 13.81
N THR A 250 0.06 14.57 14.94
CA THR A 250 0.76 13.27 15.00
C THR A 250 -0.09 12.17 14.39
N GLY A 251 -1.41 12.14 14.69
CA GLY A 251 -2.35 11.19 14.09
C GLY A 251 -2.47 11.34 12.57
N ALA A 252 -2.50 12.58 12.07
CA ALA A 252 -2.51 12.86 10.63
C ALA A 252 -1.20 12.38 9.96
N PHE A 253 -0.04 12.70 10.55
CA PHE A 253 1.26 12.25 10.05
C PHE A 253 1.36 10.72 10.00
N ILE A 254 0.98 10.03 11.07
CA ILE A 254 0.96 8.56 11.13
C ILE A 254 0.04 8.01 10.04
N THR A 255 -1.16 8.56 9.88
CA THR A 255 -2.12 8.09 8.87
C THR A 255 -1.55 8.20 7.46
N LEU A 256 -0.98 9.36 7.11
CA LEU A 256 -0.32 9.57 5.82
C LEU A 256 0.87 8.63 5.62
N SER A 257 1.71 8.49 6.64
CA SER A 257 2.88 7.61 6.59
C SER A 257 2.47 6.16 6.35
N LEU A 258 1.42 5.67 7.01
CA LEU A 258 0.92 4.31 6.78
C LEU A 258 0.35 4.08 5.39
N TRP A 259 -0.32 5.08 4.81
CA TRP A 259 -0.75 5.02 3.41
C TRP A 259 0.46 4.96 2.47
N MET A 260 1.48 5.78 2.72
CA MET A 260 2.72 5.74 1.95
C MET A 260 3.42 4.38 2.08
N LEU A 261 3.47 3.81 3.29
CA LEU A 261 4.06 2.48 3.52
C LEU A 261 3.28 1.36 2.82
N SER A 262 1.97 1.53 2.62
CA SER A 262 1.16 0.56 1.88
C SER A 262 1.57 0.41 0.40
N LEU A 263 2.24 1.42 -0.18
CA LEU A 263 2.77 1.33 -1.55
C LEU A 263 3.83 0.23 -1.70
N GLN A 264 4.50 -0.17 -0.62
CA GLN A 264 5.42 -1.31 -0.66
C GLN A 264 4.72 -2.62 -0.99
N TYR A 265 3.45 -2.79 -0.61
CA TYR A 265 2.72 -4.01 -0.95
C TYR A 265 2.46 -4.12 -2.46
N LEU A 266 2.54 -3.02 -3.21
CA LEU A 266 2.48 -3.05 -4.67
C LEU A 266 3.76 -3.63 -5.29
N GLU A 267 4.88 -3.67 -4.57
CA GLU A 267 6.15 -4.27 -5.02
C GLU A 267 5.99 -5.77 -5.35
N VAL A 268 5.09 -6.45 -4.64
CA VAL A 268 4.79 -7.87 -4.85
C VAL A 268 3.91 -8.09 -6.09
N ASN A 269 3.21 -7.06 -6.56
CA ASN A 269 2.33 -7.17 -7.71
C ASN A 269 3.13 -7.09 -9.02
N LYS A 270 2.94 -8.10 -9.90
CA LYS A 270 3.57 -8.15 -11.22
C LYS A 270 3.24 -6.93 -12.10
N THR A 271 2.07 -6.33 -11.94
CA THR A 271 1.63 -5.19 -12.77
C THR A 271 1.94 -3.81 -12.18
N ALA A 272 2.16 -3.70 -10.87
CA ALA A 272 2.40 -2.41 -10.21
C ALA A 272 3.80 -2.29 -9.61
N GLY A 273 4.52 -3.41 -9.44
CA GLY A 273 5.82 -3.44 -8.78
C GLY A 273 6.92 -2.69 -9.54
N TYR A 274 6.78 -2.48 -10.85
CA TYR A 274 7.72 -1.67 -11.63
C TYR A 274 7.55 -0.16 -11.39
N LEU A 275 6.38 0.29 -10.91
CA LEU A 275 6.11 1.71 -10.67
C LEU A 275 6.93 2.24 -9.48
N LEU A 276 7.20 1.40 -8.47
CA LEU A 276 7.89 1.83 -7.25
C LEU A 276 9.36 2.23 -7.52
N PRO A 277 10.17 1.45 -8.26
CA PRO A 277 11.49 1.89 -8.72
C PRO A 277 11.46 3.14 -9.59
N ILE A 278 10.44 3.34 -10.44
CA ILE A 278 10.30 4.55 -11.26
C ILE A 278 10.08 5.78 -10.38
N VAL A 279 9.12 5.70 -9.45
CA VAL A 279 8.82 6.79 -8.54
C VAL A 279 10.05 7.17 -7.73
N LYS A 280 10.84 6.19 -7.28
CA LYS A 280 12.11 6.44 -6.58
C LYS A 280 13.10 7.24 -7.42
N ASP A 281 13.27 6.90 -8.69
CA ASP A 281 14.19 7.61 -9.57
C ASP A 281 13.68 9.02 -9.89
N VAL A 282 12.38 9.16 -10.13
CA VAL A 282 11.71 10.46 -10.32
C VAL A 282 11.85 11.35 -9.07
N MET A 283 11.81 10.80 -7.86
CA MET A 283 12.02 11.58 -6.64
C MET A 283 13.43 12.21 -6.58
N VAL A 284 14.44 11.58 -7.19
CA VAL A 284 15.79 12.16 -7.27
C VAL A 284 15.76 13.38 -8.19
N ASP A 285 15.11 13.28 -9.35
CA ASP A 285 14.95 14.43 -10.26
C ASP A 285 14.18 15.58 -9.61
N ILE A 286 13.13 15.26 -8.80
CA ILE A 286 12.39 16.26 -8.03
C ILE A 286 13.28 16.91 -6.98
N TRP A 287 14.17 16.16 -6.33
CA TRP A 287 15.09 16.74 -5.33
C TRP A 287 16.10 17.69 -5.98
N ASP A 288 16.68 17.29 -7.12
CA ASP A 288 17.58 18.13 -7.89
C ASP A 288 16.87 19.40 -8.39
N PHE A 289 15.63 19.26 -8.83
CA PHE A 289 14.76 20.39 -9.17
C PHE A 289 14.46 21.28 -7.96
N LEU A 290 14.16 20.70 -6.79
CA LEU A 290 13.82 21.44 -5.57
C LEU A 290 14.99 22.34 -5.13
N ILE A 291 16.23 21.91 -5.33
CA ILE A 291 17.43 22.72 -5.05
C ILE A 291 17.43 23.98 -5.93
N PHE A 292 17.21 23.81 -7.23
CA PHE A 292 17.15 24.94 -8.17
C PHE A 292 15.95 25.85 -7.90
N TYR A 293 14.77 25.25 -7.76
CA TYR A 293 13.52 25.94 -7.42
C TYR A 293 13.62 26.69 -6.10
N GLY A 294 14.27 26.12 -5.08
CA GLY A 294 14.43 26.70 -3.76
C GLY A 294 15.09 28.08 -3.78
N VAL A 295 16.07 28.29 -4.66
CA VAL A 295 16.74 29.59 -4.82
C VAL A 295 15.75 30.66 -5.27
N PHE A 296 14.95 30.36 -6.31
CA PHE A 296 13.94 31.29 -6.80
C PHE A 296 12.82 31.49 -5.78
N GLN A 297 12.35 30.41 -5.16
CA GLN A 297 11.29 30.42 -4.16
C GLN A 297 11.67 31.34 -2.98
N CYS A 298 12.90 31.24 -2.47
CA CYS A 298 13.41 32.15 -1.45
C CYS A 298 13.53 33.59 -1.94
N GLY A 299 14.06 33.80 -3.15
CA GLY A 299 14.20 35.14 -3.75
C GLY A 299 12.85 35.86 -3.91
N PHE A 300 11.85 35.19 -4.49
CA PHE A 300 10.49 35.72 -4.63
C PHE A 300 9.80 35.91 -3.28
N THR A 301 9.99 34.99 -2.33
CA THR A 301 9.45 35.13 -0.97
C THR A 301 9.92 36.42 -0.31
N CYS A 302 11.23 36.71 -0.38
CA CYS A 302 11.79 37.95 0.15
C CYS A 302 11.25 39.19 -0.57
N ALA A 303 11.19 39.15 -1.90
CA ALA A 303 10.65 40.26 -2.69
C ALA A 303 9.17 40.55 -2.37
N TYR A 304 8.33 39.51 -2.28
CA TYR A 304 6.92 39.66 -1.92
C TYR A 304 6.71 40.08 -0.48
N TYR A 305 7.55 39.61 0.45
CA TYR A 305 7.52 40.09 1.82
C TYR A 305 7.78 41.61 1.85
N PHE A 306 8.85 42.10 1.23
CA PHE A 306 9.13 43.55 1.21
C PHE A 306 8.03 44.39 0.54
N ILE A 307 7.42 43.90 -0.53
CA ILE A 307 6.42 44.66 -1.29
C ILE A 307 5.04 44.63 -0.62
N PHE A 308 4.64 43.49 -0.04
CA PHE A 308 3.26 43.25 0.40
C PHE A 308 3.06 43.10 1.91
N GLN A 309 4.12 43.12 2.73
CA GLN A 309 4.03 42.95 4.19
C GLN A 309 3.00 43.88 4.86
N GLN A 310 2.94 45.14 4.43
CA GLN A 310 2.03 46.13 5.02
C GLN A 310 0.63 46.12 4.42
N LYS A 311 0.44 45.46 3.27
CA LYS A 311 -0.77 45.60 2.45
C LYS A 311 -1.66 44.37 2.43
N SER A 312 -1.10 43.17 2.60
CA SER A 312 -1.86 41.93 2.52
C SER A 312 -1.59 41.00 3.71
N ALA A 313 -2.67 40.44 4.27
CA ALA A 313 -2.60 39.47 5.36
C ALA A 313 -1.76 38.24 4.99
N SER A 314 -1.75 37.86 3.71
CA SER A 314 -1.01 36.69 3.20
C SER A 314 0.52 36.87 3.22
N TYR A 315 1.02 38.09 3.41
CA TYR A 315 2.44 38.41 3.37
C TYR A 315 2.97 39.05 4.67
N LYS A 316 2.18 39.01 5.75
CA LYS A 316 2.52 39.63 7.05
C LYS A 316 3.80 39.08 7.68
N THR A 317 4.05 37.79 7.52
CA THR A 317 5.24 37.11 8.05
C THR A 317 6.02 36.47 6.92
N LEU A 318 7.33 36.29 7.10
CA LEU A 318 8.18 35.61 6.12
C LEU A 318 7.63 34.23 5.76
N TRP A 319 7.13 33.47 6.74
CA TRP A 319 6.51 32.16 6.50
C TRP A 319 5.18 32.24 5.75
N ALA A 320 4.35 33.25 6.01
CA ALA A 320 3.13 33.49 5.25
C ALA A 320 3.46 33.82 3.80
N SER A 321 4.44 34.71 3.56
CA SER A 321 4.95 35.03 2.23
C SER A 321 5.52 33.81 1.52
N PHE A 322 6.24 32.94 2.24
CA PHE A 322 6.82 31.71 1.68
C PHE A 322 5.71 30.77 1.19
N ARG A 323 4.70 30.50 2.03
CA ARG A 323 3.56 29.66 1.65
C ARG A 323 2.77 30.26 0.49
N ALA A 324 2.48 31.56 0.54
CA ALA A 324 1.75 32.26 -0.52
C ALA A 324 2.51 32.21 -1.85
N THR A 325 3.84 32.35 -1.82
CA THR A 325 4.70 32.25 -3.02
C THR A 325 4.74 30.82 -3.56
N TYR A 326 4.76 29.82 -2.68
CA TYR A 326 4.76 28.40 -3.05
C TYR A 326 3.48 28.00 -3.79
N PHE A 327 2.31 28.41 -3.29
CA PHE A 327 1.03 28.07 -3.92
C PHE A 327 0.81 28.74 -5.29
N VAL A 328 1.52 29.83 -5.60
CA VAL A 328 1.52 30.41 -6.95
C VAL A 328 2.08 29.43 -7.99
N MET A 329 3.01 28.53 -7.62
CA MET A 329 3.49 27.47 -8.52
C MET A 329 2.36 26.52 -8.96
N TYR A 330 1.34 26.33 -8.11
CA TYR A 330 0.17 25.49 -8.40
C TYR A 330 -0.98 26.26 -9.07
N GLY A 331 -0.74 27.52 -9.48
CA GLY A 331 -1.74 28.35 -10.13
C GLY A 331 -2.71 29.05 -9.17
N GLU A 332 -2.52 28.94 -7.85
CA GLU A 332 -3.33 29.68 -6.89
C GLU A 332 -2.91 31.15 -6.86
N ASN A 333 -3.61 31.93 -7.68
CA ASN A 333 -3.37 33.36 -7.82
C ASN A 333 -4.40 34.15 -7.02
N GLY A 334 -4.25 34.18 -5.69
CA GLY A 334 -5.04 34.99 -4.77
C GLY A 334 -4.81 36.50 -4.93
N ALA A 335 -5.17 37.05 -6.09
CA ALA A 335 -5.02 38.46 -6.42
C ALA A 335 -6.19 39.28 -5.86
N HIS A 336 -6.18 39.57 -4.57
CA HIS A 336 -7.05 40.61 -4.03
C HIS A 336 -6.52 41.99 -4.46
N LEU A 337 -7.29 42.70 -5.27
CA LEU A 337 -6.99 44.04 -5.80
C LEU A 337 -6.88 45.06 -4.67
N LEU A 338 -5.66 45.43 -4.30
CA LEU A 338 -5.39 46.59 -3.46
C LEU A 338 -4.97 47.77 -4.35
N PRO A 339 -5.33 49.03 -4.04
CA PRO A 339 -5.00 50.18 -4.87
C PRO A 339 -3.54 50.68 -4.67
N GLY A 340 -2.90 51.15 -5.76
CA GLY A 340 -1.65 51.96 -5.72
C GLY A 340 -0.54 51.56 -6.73
N PRO A 341 0.45 52.45 -7.00
CA PRO A 341 1.48 52.25 -8.04
C PRO A 341 2.47 51.10 -7.77
N ILE A 342 2.72 50.78 -6.49
CA ILE A 342 3.50 49.61 -6.06
C ILE A 342 2.85 48.29 -6.56
N MET A 343 1.56 48.31 -6.88
CA MET A 343 0.86 47.14 -7.42
C MET A 343 1.25 46.83 -8.85
N HIS A 344 1.51 47.83 -9.69
CA HIS A 344 1.94 47.58 -11.08
C HIS A 344 3.27 46.83 -11.10
N PHE A 345 4.20 47.21 -10.23
CA PHE A 345 5.45 46.47 -10.04
C PHE A 345 5.19 45.04 -9.50
N GLY A 346 4.31 44.89 -8.51
CA GLY A 346 3.91 43.59 -7.98
C GLY A 346 3.23 42.68 -9.00
N PHE A 347 2.41 43.22 -9.91
CA PHE A 347 1.78 42.48 -11.01
C PHE A 347 2.81 42.01 -12.03
N VAL A 348 3.73 42.89 -12.45
CA VAL A 348 4.81 42.52 -13.37
C VAL A 348 5.70 41.44 -12.75
N LEU A 349 6.08 41.62 -11.47
CA LEU A 349 6.86 40.62 -10.74
C LEU A 349 6.13 39.28 -10.63
N ARG A 350 4.80 39.30 -10.47
CA ARG A 350 3.97 38.10 -10.38
C ARG A 350 3.76 37.41 -11.74
N MET A 351 3.61 38.18 -12.81
CA MET A 351 3.59 37.65 -14.18
C MET A 351 4.93 37.00 -14.51
N PHE A 352 6.04 37.65 -14.15
CA PHE A 352 7.38 37.08 -14.30
C PHE A 352 7.55 35.81 -13.46
N HIS A 353 7.13 35.83 -12.19
CA HIS A 353 7.16 34.66 -11.31
C HIS A 353 6.37 33.49 -11.89
N CYS A 354 5.15 33.73 -12.39
CA CYS A 354 4.31 32.71 -13.03
C CYS A 354 4.98 32.16 -14.31
N ALA A 355 5.53 33.04 -15.15
CA ALA A 355 6.24 32.62 -16.36
C ALA A 355 7.47 31.75 -16.04
N VAL A 356 8.29 32.15 -15.06
CA VAL A 356 9.48 31.37 -14.70
C VAL A 356 9.08 30.07 -13.97
N MET A 357 8.18 30.10 -12.99
CA MET A 357 7.85 28.90 -12.21
C MET A 357 6.97 27.91 -12.97
N VAL A 358 5.86 28.37 -13.53
CA VAL A 358 4.83 27.51 -14.14
C VAL A 358 5.21 27.16 -15.57
N VAL A 359 5.65 28.14 -16.37
CA VAL A 359 5.91 27.91 -17.81
C VAL A 359 7.31 27.38 -18.06
N LEU A 360 8.34 27.89 -17.37
CA LEU A 360 9.71 27.42 -17.60
C LEU A 360 10.02 26.21 -16.72
N LEU A 361 9.92 26.36 -15.39
CA LEU A 361 10.46 25.38 -14.45
C LEU A 361 9.63 24.11 -14.32
N LEU A 362 8.30 24.21 -14.30
CA LEU A 362 7.46 23.02 -14.27
C LEU A 362 7.60 22.19 -15.55
N ASN A 363 7.72 22.86 -16.71
CA ASN A 363 7.95 22.19 -17.99
C ASN A 363 9.35 21.56 -18.07
N LEU A 364 10.37 22.20 -17.49
CA LEU A 364 11.69 21.62 -17.36
C LEU A 364 11.67 20.36 -16.48
N LEU A 365 10.95 20.39 -15.34
CA LEU A 365 10.76 19.22 -14.49
C LEU A 365 10.10 18.07 -15.25
N LEU A 366 9.02 18.34 -15.99
CA LEU A 366 8.36 17.33 -16.82
C LEU A 366 9.30 16.76 -17.88
N ALA A 367 10.11 17.59 -18.52
CA ALA A 367 11.10 17.13 -19.51
C ALA A 367 12.18 16.23 -18.90
N MET A 368 12.70 16.59 -17.71
CA MET A 368 13.66 15.76 -16.97
C MET A 368 13.03 14.43 -16.56
N MET A 369 11.81 14.48 -16.02
CA MET A 369 11.07 13.31 -15.56
C MET A 369 10.76 12.35 -16.72
N ASN A 370 10.32 12.86 -17.87
CA ASN A 370 10.10 12.05 -19.08
C ASN A 370 11.39 11.35 -19.52
N LYS A 371 12.51 12.09 -19.59
CA LYS A 371 13.80 11.51 -19.97
C LYS A 371 14.25 10.43 -18.99
N THR A 372 14.05 10.62 -17.69
CA THR A 372 14.39 9.62 -16.67
C THR A 372 13.49 8.39 -16.75
N VAL A 373 12.20 8.58 -16.98
CA VAL A 373 11.25 7.47 -17.19
C VAL A 373 11.63 6.65 -18.42
N ASP A 374 11.89 7.30 -19.56
CA ASP A 374 12.25 6.63 -20.82
C ASP A 374 13.55 5.83 -20.69
N ARG A 375 14.61 6.44 -20.13
CA ARG A 375 15.90 5.77 -19.90
C ARG A 375 15.77 4.54 -18.99
N ASN A 376 14.85 4.61 -18.03
CA ASN A 376 14.63 3.52 -17.09
C ASN A 376 13.68 2.45 -17.61
N TRP A 377 12.88 2.76 -18.64
CA TRP A 377 11.87 1.87 -19.22
C TRP A 377 12.44 0.51 -19.64
N GLU A 378 13.57 0.53 -20.36
CA GLU A 378 14.28 -0.68 -20.82
C GLU A 378 14.75 -1.59 -19.67
N LYS A 379 14.96 -1.03 -18.48
CA LYS A 379 15.45 -1.76 -17.30
C LYS A 379 14.33 -2.08 -16.31
N LEU A 380 13.08 -1.71 -16.59
CA LEU A 380 11.98 -1.88 -15.63
C LEU A 380 11.71 -3.31 -15.26
N GLN A 381 11.70 -4.22 -16.25
CA GLN A 381 11.41 -5.63 -15.99
C GLN A 381 12.48 -6.26 -15.08
N SER A 382 13.76 -5.98 -15.35
CA SER A 382 14.86 -6.47 -14.51
C SER A 382 14.83 -5.85 -13.11
N ARG A 383 14.48 -4.57 -13.00
CA ARG A 383 14.35 -3.87 -11.71
C ARG A 383 13.14 -4.34 -10.90
N ALA A 384 12.01 -4.61 -11.54
CA ALA A 384 10.81 -5.16 -10.90
C ALA A 384 11.10 -6.56 -10.35
N LEU A 385 11.80 -7.40 -11.12
CA LEU A 385 12.25 -8.71 -10.65
C LEU A 385 13.25 -8.59 -9.48
N ALA A 386 14.19 -7.64 -9.55
CA ALA A 386 15.12 -7.37 -8.46
C ALA A 386 14.41 -6.84 -7.20
N SER A 387 13.38 -6.01 -7.36
CA SER A 387 12.50 -5.54 -6.27
C SER A 387 11.77 -6.72 -5.63
N TYR A 388 11.13 -7.55 -6.44
CA TYR A 388 10.46 -8.76 -5.99
C TYR A 388 11.42 -9.69 -5.24
N ALA A 389 12.62 -9.94 -5.78
CA ALA A 389 13.63 -10.76 -5.12
C ALA A 389 14.09 -10.17 -3.78
N ARG A 390 14.28 -8.85 -3.69
CA ARG A 390 14.58 -8.17 -2.42
C ARG A 390 13.44 -8.30 -1.42
N CYS A 391 12.19 -8.20 -1.86
CA CYS A 391 11.03 -8.40 -1.01
C CYS A 391 10.98 -9.82 -0.45
N VAL A 392 11.25 -10.84 -1.28
CA VAL A 392 11.35 -12.24 -0.82
C VAL A 392 12.49 -12.41 0.19
N LEU A 393 13.69 -11.90 -0.10
CA LEU A 393 14.83 -11.96 0.82
C LEU A 393 14.52 -11.27 2.15
N ARG A 394 13.84 -10.12 2.12
CA ARG A 394 13.38 -9.40 3.32
C ARG A 394 12.42 -10.26 4.15
N LEU A 395 11.46 -10.93 3.51
CA LEU A 395 10.55 -11.84 4.18
C LEU A 395 11.29 -13.04 4.80
N GLU A 396 12.28 -13.59 4.10
CA GLU A 396 13.14 -14.68 4.60
C GLU A 396 13.92 -14.24 5.84
N MET A 397 14.54 -13.05 5.82
CA MET A 397 15.25 -12.48 6.98
C MET A 397 14.32 -12.19 8.17
N MET A 398 13.05 -11.85 7.94
CA MET A 398 12.07 -11.67 9.02
C MET A 398 11.60 -13.00 9.64
N LEU A 399 11.60 -14.08 8.86
CA LEU A 399 11.07 -15.40 9.25
C LEU A 399 12.14 -16.34 9.83
N GLY A 400 13.36 -16.30 9.31
CA GLY A 400 14.53 -17.05 9.80
C GLY A 400 15.65 -16.09 10.18
N GLN A 401 16.32 -16.34 11.30
CA GLN A 401 17.34 -15.41 11.83
C GLN A 401 18.76 -15.97 11.73
N THR A 402 18.89 -17.25 11.39
CA THR A 402 20.16 -17.94 11.17
C THR A 402 20.18 -18.62 9.80
N GLU A 403 21.35 -18.83 9.22
CA GLU A 403 21.47 -19.56 7.94
C GLU A 403 20.84 -20.96 8.01
N ALA A 404 20.91 -21.64 9.17
CA ALA A 404 20.27 -22.92 9.40
C ALA A 404 18.74 -22.83 9.37
N ASP A 405 18.14 -21.78 9.93
CA ASP A 405 16.69 -21.53 9.86
C ASP A 405 16.26 -21.23 8.41
N HIS A 406 17.10 -20.54 7.64
CA HIS A 406 16.85 -20.24 6.23
C HIS A 406 16.85 -21.52 5.39
N GLU A 407 17.79 -22.44 5.64
CA GLU A 407 17.81 -23.74 4.97
C GLU A 407 16.58 -24.60 5.30
N LEU A 408 16.08 -24.53 6.54
CA LEU A 408 14.85 -25.22 6.95
C LEU A 408 13.60 -24.66 6.24
N LEU A 409 13.51 -23.34 6.02
CA LEU A 409 12.42 -22.71 5.27
C LEU A 409 12.36 -23.18 3.80
N GLY A 410 13.51 -23.58 3.25
CA GLY A 410 13.62 -24.12 1.90
C GLY A 410 13.22 -25.61 1.77
N GLN A 411 12.86 -26.28 2.86
CA GLN A 411 12.56 -27.71 2.88
C GLN A 411 11.05 -28.00 3.05
N VAL A 412 10.57 -29.06 2.38
CA VAL A 412 9.21 -29.59 2.51
C VAL A 412 9.30 -30.96 3.18
N THR A 413 8.55 -31.13 4.27
CA THR A 413 8.48 -32.41 4.98
C THR A 413 7.56 -33.36 4.22
N THR A 414 8.14 -34.45 3.71
CA THR A 414 7.39 -35.54 3.06
C THR A 414 7.36 -36.78 3.96
N ALA A 415 6.49 -37.74 3.65
CA ALA A 415 6.39 -39.01 4.39
C ALA A 415 7.70 -39.84 4.40
N VAL A 416 8.66 -39.51 3.53
CA VAL A 416 9.94 -40.22 3.36
C VAL A 416 11.12 -39.40 3.94
N GLY A 417 10.90 -38.15 4.37
CA GLY A 417 11.92 -37.26 4.93
C GLY A 417 11.76 -35.80 4.52
N SER A 418 12.67 -34.94 4.99
CA SER A 418 12.73 -33.52 4.60
C SER A 418 13.43 -33.38 3.25
N VAL A 419 12.74 -32.88 2.23
CA VAL A 419 13.29 -32.70 0.86
C VAL A 419 13.23 -31.22 0.50
N ARG A 420 14.33 -30.68 -0.05
CA ARG A 420 14.36 -29.28 -0.53
C ARG A 420 13.26 -29.04 -1.55
N ASN A 421 12.52 -27.94 -1.41
CA ASN A 421 11.36 -27.64 -2.25
C ASN A 421 11.76 -27.72 -3.74
N PRO A 422 11.09 -28.56 -4.55
CA PRO A 422 11.47 -28.80 -5.94
C PRO A 422 11.38 -27.54 -6.81
N ILE A 423 10.67 -26.49 -6.35
CA ILE A 423 10.63 -25.17 -7.02
C ILE A 423 12.03 -24.54 -7.13
N PHE A 424 12.96 -24.84 -6.21
CA PHE A 424 14.34 -24.35 -6.25
C PHE A 424 15.25 -25.15 -7.17
N ARG A 425 14.80 -26.31 -7.68
CA ARG A 425 15.47 -27.06 -8.76
C ARG A 425 14.97 -26.66 -10.14
N GLN A 426 13.91 -25.87 -10.21
CA GLN A 426 13.34 -25.40 -11.46
C GLN A 426 14.26 -24.31 -12.04
N THR A 427 14.96 -24.62 -13.12
CA THR A 427 15.76 -23.66 -13.85
C THR A 427 14.82 -22.72 -14.61
N VAL A 428 14.76 -21.46 -14.18
CA VAL A 428 14.07 -20.42 -14.96
C VAL A 428 14.98 -20.05 -16.13
N SER A 429 14.54 -20.37 -17.35
CA SER A 429 15.26 -20.03 -18.58
C SER A 429 15.39 -18.51 -18.70
N LYS A 430 16.57 -18.00 -19.07
CA LYS A 430 16.76 -16.57 -19.38
C LYS A 430 15.74 -16.07 -20.41
N ARG A 431 15.31 -16.92 -21.35
CA ARG A 431 14.30 -16.57 -22.37
C ARG A 431 12.92 -16.30 -21.76
N ASP A 432 12.58 -16.91 -20.63
CA ASP A 432 11.32 -16.69 -19.91
C ASP A 432 11.36 -15.40 -19.06
N LEU A 433 12.58 -14.99 -18.64
CA LEU A 433 12.83 -13.74 -17.90
C LEU A 433 12.96 -12.52 -18.80
N THR A 434 13.42 -12.70 -20.04
CA THR A 434 13.65 -11.63 -21.03
C THR A 434 12.63 -11.61 -22.15
N SER A 435 11.47 -12.28 -22.04
CA SER A 435 10.40 -12.05 -23.01
C SER A 435 9.98 -10.57 -22.87
N PRO A 436 10.32 -9.70 -23.82
CA PRO A 436 9.99 -8.30 -23.75
C PRO A 436 8.56 -8.18 -24.26
N ALA A 437 7.61 -8.07 -23.34
CA ALA A 437 6.36 -7.40 -23.68
C ALA A 437 6.66 -5.90 -23.77
N GLY A 438 7.20 -5.46 -24.91
CA GLY A 438 7.34 -4.05 -25.28
C GLY A 438 8.76 -3.61 -25.63
N GLY A 439 8.93 -3.09 -26.85
CA GLY A 439 10.11 -2.33 -27.25
C GLY A 439 10.44 -2.46 -28.73
N GLU A 440 11.52 -3.16 -29.05
CA GLU A 440 12.10 -3.11 -30.39
C GLU A 440 12.24 -4.49 -31.05
N LEU A 441 12.39 -5.57 -30.26
CA LEU A 441 12.41 -6.93 -30.81
C LEU A 441 11.02 -7.38 -31.30
N SER A 442 9.96 -6.71 -30.84
CA SER A 442 8.56 -7.00 -31.16
C SER A 442 8.14 -6.47 -32.53
N ALA A 443 8.74 -5.43 -33.10
CA ALA A 443 8.28 -4.91 -34.39
C ALA A 443 8.59 -5.90 -35.52
N LEU A 444 9.82 -6.41 -35.56
CA LEU A 444 10.28 -7.39 -36.56
C LEU A 444 9.63 -8.76 -36.37
N THR A 445 9.46 -9.22 -35.12
CA THR A 445 8.75 -10.49 -34.85
C THR A 445 7.24 -10.36 -35.03
N MET A 446 6.63 -9.20 -34.79
CA MET A 446 5.19 -9.00 -35.02
C MET A 446 4.89 -8.80 -36.51
N THR A 447 5.78 -8.17 -37.29
CA THR A 447 5.65 -8.18 -38.75
C THR A 447 5.77 -9.57 -39.32
N ASP A 448 6.71 -10.38 -38.82
CA ASP A 448 6.84 -11.80 -39.21
C ASP A 448 5.62 -12.61 -38.77
N ARG A 449 5.10 -12.38 -37.56
CA ARG A 449 3.89 -13.06 -37.06
C ARG A 449 2.64 -12.65 -37.83
N VAL A 450 2.52 -11.38 -38.22
CA VAL A 450 1.42 -10.87 -39.05
C VAL A 450 1.53 -11.42 -40.48
N ALA A 451 2.74 -11.58 -41.02
CA ALA A 451 2.97 -12.25 -42.30
C ALA A 451 2.70 -13.77 -42.22
N GLU A 452 3.00 -14.41 -41.10
CA GLU A 452 2.70 -15.82 -40.85
C GLU A 452 1.19 -16.04 -40.70
N LEU A 453 0.51 -15.19 -39.92
CA LEU A 453 -0.93 -15.24 -39.72
C LEU A 453 -1.73 -14.90 -40.98
N SER A 454 -1.25 -13.97 -41.81
CA SER A 454 -1.90 -13.66 -43.09
C SER A 454 -1.76 -14.80 -44.09
N ARG A 455 -0.65 -15.54 -44.08
CA ARG A 455 -0.52 -16.79 -44.84
C ARG A 455 -1.47 -17.86 -44.33
N TYR A 456 -1.57 -18.01 -43.01
CA TYR A 456 -2.47 -18.99 -42.41
C TYR A 456 -3.94 -18.67 -42.68
N SER A 457 -4.35 -17.40 -42.65
CA SER A 457 -5.71 -17.00 -43.00
C SER A 457 -6.02 -17.26 -44.48
N ALA A 458 -5.08 -16.94 -45.38
CA ALA A 458 -5.25 -17.22 -46.81
C ALA A 458 -5.33 -18.72 -47.13
N ASP A 459 -4.58 -19.55 -46.40
CA ASP A 459 -4.65 -21.01 -46.55
C ASP A 459 -5.97 -21.57 -46.01
N LEU A 460 -6.44 -21.04 -44.87
CA LEU A 460 -7.74 -21.40 -44.30
C LEU A 460 -8.90 -21.01 -45.23
N GLU A 461 -8.86 -19.83 -45.86
CA GLU A 461 -9.86 -19.40 -46.84
C GLU A 461 -9.92 -20.33 -48.07
N ARG A 462 -8.75 -20.81 -48.53
CA ARG A 462 -8.70 -21.79 -49.63
C ARG A 462 -9.32 -23.13 -49.24
N GLN A 463 -8.99 -23.64 -48.05
CA GLN A 463 -9.58 -24.88 -47.55
C GLN A 463 -11.10 -24.75 -47.40
N LEU A 464 -11.59 -23.59 -46.96
CA LEU A 464 -13.02 -23.32 -46.80
C LEU A 464 -13.74 -23.25 -48.16
N LEU A 465 -13.11 -22.64 -49.18
CA LEU A 465 -13.61 -22.63 -50.56
C LEU A 465 -13.66 -24.03 -51.18
N GLU A 466 -12.60 -24.82 -51.00
CA GLU A 466 -12.54 -26.20 -51.49
C GLU A 466 -13.60 -27.07 -50.83
N ALA A 467 -13.76 -26.97 -49.51
CA ALA A 467 -14.81 -27.67 -48.78
C ALA A 467 -16.21 -27.23 -49.24
N SER A 468 -16.42 -25.93 -49.45
CA SER A 468 -17.70 -25.42 -49.97
C SER A 468 -18.04 -25.98 -51.35
N MET A 469 -17.05 -26.06 -52.26
CA MET A 469 -17.25 -26.65 -53.59
C MET A 469 -17.58 -28.14 -53.51
N GLN A 470 -16.91 -28.89 -52.62
CA GLN A 470 -17.21 -30.30 -52.38
C GLN A 470 -18.64 -30.50 -51.85
N TRP A 471 -19.07 -29.65 -50.93
CA TRP A 471 -20.44 -29.68 -50.41
C TRP A 471 -21.49 -29.37 -51.49
N GLN A 472 -21.22 -28.40 -52.36
CA GLN A 472 -22.14 -28.08 -53.47
C GLN A 472 -22.25 -29.22 -54.47
N THR A 473 -21.12 -29.85 -54.84
CA THR A 473 -21.13 -31.02 -55.73
C THR A 473 -21.88 -32.20 -55.12
N GLN A 474 -21.68 -32.49 -53.83
CA GLN A 474 -22.46 -33.53 -53.14
C GLN A 474 -23.95 -33.21 -53.10
N LEU A 475 -24.31 -31.94 -52.88
CA LEU A 475 -25.70 -31.51 -52.88
C LEU A 475 -26.34 -31.69 -54.27
N ASP A 476 -25.65 -31.29 -55.33
CA ASP A 476 -26.13 -31.42 -56.70
C ASP A 476 -26.29 -32.90 -57.12
N GLU A 477 -25.37 -33.76 -56.70
CA GLU A 477 -25.48 -35.23 -56.90
C GLU A 477 -26.71 -35.80 -56.18
N GLN A 478 -26.95 -35.41 -54.92
CA GLN A 478 -28.12 -35.85 -54.15
C GLN A 478 -29.43 -35.34 -54.77
N VAL A 479 -29.46 -34.09 -55.23
CA VAL A 479 -30.62 -33.50 -55.91
C VAL A 479 -30.90 -34.23 -57.23
N ALA A 480 -29.86 -34.54 -58.02
CA ALA A 480 -30.01 -35.30 -59.26
C ALA A 480 -30.51 -36.73 -59.02
N ALA A 481 -30.00 -37.41 -57.99
CA ALA A 481 -30.47 -38.74 -57.59
C ALA A 481 -31.95 -38.72 -57.16
N LEU A 482 -32.37 -37.70 -56.40
CA LEU A 482 -33.78 -37.52 -56.02
C LEU A 482 -34.70 -37.23 -57.21
N GLN A 483 -34.23 -36.49 -58.22
CA GLN A 483 -35.00 -36.25 -59.44
C GLN A 483 -35.18 -37.51 -60.28
N LEU A 484 -34.19 -38.41 -60.29
CA LEU A 484 -34.30 -39.72 -60.95
C LEU A 484 -35.27 -40.66 -60.24
N LEU A 485 -35.36 -40.61 -58.90
CA LEU A 485 -36.34 -41.39 -58.13
C LEU A 485 -37.79 -40.89 -58.25
N ARG A 486 -37.98 -39.64 -58.73
CA ARG A 486 -39.29 -39.02 -58.91
C ARG A 486 -39.90 -39.27 -60.30
N LYS A 487 -39.10 -39.71 -61.27
CA LYS A 487 -39.56 -40.14 -62.60
C LYS A 487 -39.77 -41.65 -62.59
#